data_AF-A0A439SFS9-F1
#
_entry.id   AF-A0A439SFS9-F1
#
_cell.length_a   1.000
_cell.length_b   1.000
_cell.length_c   1.000
_cell.angle_alpha   90.00
_cell.angle_beta   90.00
_cell.angle_gamma   90.00
#
_symmetry.space_group_name_H-M   'P 1'
#
loop_
_entity.id
_entity.type
_entity.pdbx_description
1 polymer ?
#
loop_
_entity_poly.entity_id
_entity_poly.type
_entity_poly.pdbx_seq_one_letter_code
_entity_poly.pdbx_strand_id
1 'polypeptide(L)' 'LHMHPYCEIFIIRTGTGLFTVGDRQIEASAGQILIVPPNTPHKFTNLGPGPLETIDIHENGSFVTEWLE' A
#
# COMPACT_ATOMS: atom_id res chain seq x y z
N LEU A 1 -8.80 5.67 -1.60
CA LEU A 1 -8.37 4.96 -2.82
C LEU A 1 -7.57 5.95 -3.64
N HIS A 2 -6.40 5.55 -4.11
CA HIS A 2 -5.55 6.43 -4.90
C HIS A 2 -4.69 5.62 -5.86
N MET A 3 -4.01 6.31 -6.78
CA MET A 3 -3.01 5.70 -7.64
C MET A 3 -1.87 6.68 -7.95
N HIS A 4 -0.75 6.11 -8.39
CA HIS A 4 0.45 6.81 -8.82
C HIS A 4 0.86 6.36 -10.21
N PRO A 5 1.53 7.19 -11.02
CA PRO A 5 2.08 6.79 -12.33
C PRO A 5 3.37 5.96 -12.22
N TYR A 6 3.70 5.44 -11.03
CA TYR A 6 4.91 4.68 -10.70
C TYR A 6 4.60 3.59 -9.66
N CYS A 7 5.52 2.65 -9.45
CA CYS A 7 5.37 1.61 -8.42
C CYS A 7 5.39 2.20 -7.01
N GLU A 8 4.55 1.65 -6.14
CA GLU A 8 4.66 1.84 -4.70
C GLU A 8 4.93 0.50 -4.03
N ILE A 9 5.88 0.48 -3.09
CA ILE A 9 6.30 -0.72 -2.38
C ILE A 9 6.02 -0.53 -0.90
N PHE A 10 5.24 -1.44 -0.32
CA PHE A 10 4.93 -1.46 1.11
C PHE A 10 5.78 -2.53 1.78
N ILE A 11 6.60 -2.14 2.76
CA ILE A 11 7.28 -3.08 3.67
C ILE A 11 6.55 -3.06 5.00
N ILE A 12 5.93 -4.17 5.38
CA ILE A 12 5.17 -4.24 6.63
C ILE A 12 6.14 -4.46 7.80
N ARG A 13 6.20 -3.48 8.72
CA ARG A 13 7.08 -3.50 9.89
C ARG A 13 6.41 -4.15 11.09
N THR A 14 5.16 -3.74 11.38
CA THR A 14 4.36 -4.25 12.50
C THR A 14 2.87 -4.25 12.15
N GLY A 15 2.08 -5.09 12.80
CA GLY A 15 0.63 -5.17 12.59
C GLY A 15 0.20 -5.96 11.34
N THR A 16 -1.11 -5.89 11.05
CA THR A 16 -1.74 -6.53 9.88
C THR A 16 -2.65 -5.53 9.18
N GLY A 17 -2.46 -5.37 7.88
CA GLY A 17 -3.28 -4.51 7.02
C GLY A 17 -4.01 -5.31 5.95
N LEU A 18 -5.22 -4.89 5.61
CA LEU A 18 -5.93 -5.33 4.41
C LEU A 18 -5.62 -4.34 3.28
N PHE A 19 -4.86 -4.78 2.29
CA PHE A 19 -4.51 -4.02 1.11
C PHE A 19 -5.47 -4.35 -0.03
N THR A 20 -6.03 -3.31 -0.64
CA THR A 20 -6.70 -3.42 -1.94
C THR A 20 -5.70 -2.98 -3.01
N VAL A 21 -5.43 -3.84 -3.99
CA VAL A 21 -4.52 -3.59 -5.11
C VAL A 21 -5.24 -3.99 -6.39
N GLY A 22 -5.79 -3.00 -7.10
CA GLY A 22 -6.71 -3.24 -8.21
C GLY A 22 -7.96 -3.97 -7.73
N ASP A 23 -8.20 -5.16 -8.27
CA ASP A 23 -9.32 -6.05 -7.92
C ASP A 23 -9.00 -7.04 -6.80
N ARG A 24 -7.75 -7.04 -6.29
CA ARG A 24 -7.29 -7.99 -5.28
C ARG A 24 -7.36 -7.39 -3.88
N GLN A 25 -7.80 -8.20 -2.93
CA GLN A 25 -7.63 -7.96 -1.51
C GLN A 25 -6.55 -8.89 -0.96
N ILE A 26 -5.62 -8.32 -0.20
CA ILE A 26 -4.44 -9.01 0.32
C ILE A 26 -4.28 -8.61 1.79
N GLU A 27 -4.42 -9.58 2.69
CA GLU A 27 -3.97 -9.39 4.07
C GLU A 27 -2.46 -9.54 4.13
N ALA A 28 -1.78 -8.54 4.65
CA ALA A 28 -0.34 -8.53 4.82
C ALA A 28 0.06 -8.12 6.23
N SER A 29 1.10 -8.78 6.72
CA SER A 29 1.58 -8.70 8.10
C SER A 29 3.09 -8.52 8.13
N ALA A 30 3.63 -8.22 9.32
CA ALA A 30 5.04 -7.95 9.54
C ALA A 30 5.99 -8.92 8.82
N GLY A 31 6.98 -8.37 8.10
CA GLY A 31 7.96 -9.12 7.33
C GLY A 31 7.57 -9.38 5.86
N GLN A 32 6.33 -9.09 5.48
CA GLN A 32 5.88 -9.19 4.09
C GLN A 32 6.11 -7.87 3.32
N ILE A 33 6.23 -7.98 2.00
CA ILE A 33 6.38 -6.87 1.08
C ILE A 33 5.26 -6.95 0.05
N LEU A 34 4.56 -5.84 -0.20
CA LEU A 34 3.67 -5.70 -1.35
C LEU A 34 4.26 -4.74 -2.37
N ILE A 35 4.02 -5.02 -3.64
CA ILE A 35 4.38 -4.14 -4.75
C ILE A 35 3.10 -3.81 -5.49
N VAL A 36 2.77 -2.53 -5.56
CA VAL A 36 1.64 -2.01 -6.33
C VAL A 36 2.17 -1.49 -7.66
N PRO A 37 1.74 -2.05 -8.81
CA PRO A 37 2.16 -1.56 -10.12
C PRO A 37 1.69 -0.11 -10.39
N PRO A 38 2.31 0.59 -11.36
CA PRO A 38 1.87 1.91 -11.78
C PRO A 38 0.41 1.91 -12.24
N ASN A 39 -0.28 3.03 -12.03
CA ASN A 39 -1.67 3.26 -12.42
C ASN A 39 -2.66 2.21 -11.86
N THR A 40 -2.31 1.56 -10.75
CA THR A 40 -3.18 0.60 -10.06
C THR A 40 -3.84 1.27 -8.87
N PRO A 41 -5.17 1.41 -8.84
CA PRO A 41 -5.89 1.91 -7.67
C PRO A 41 -5.63 1.04 -6.44
N HIS A 42 -5.26 1.67 -5.33
CA HIS A 42 -4.96 0.96 -4.09
C HIS A 42 -5.30 1.79 -2.84
N LYS A 43 -5.44 1.05 -1.74
CA LYS A 43 -5.63 1.56 -0.37
C LYS A 43 -5.31 0.46 0.62
N PHE A 44 -5.12 0.82 1.89
CA PHE A 44 -5.01 -0.15 2.97
C PHE A 44 -5.90 0.24 4.15
N THR A 45 -6.21 -0.74 4.98
CA THR A 45 -6.90 -0.54 6.26
C THR A 45 -6.20 -1.36 7.32
N ASN A 46 -5.89 -0.73 8.46
CA ASN A 46 -5.36 -1.44 9.63
C ASN A 46 -6.45 -2.36 10.20
N LEU A 47 -6.16 -3.66 10.31
CA LEU A 47 -7.09 -4.64 10.88
C LEU A 47 -7.00 -4.75 12.41
N GLY A 48 -6.00 -4.11 13.04
CA GLY A 48 -5.77 -4.19 14.47
C GLY A 48 -5.22 -5.54 14.94
N PRO A 49 -5.15 -5.78 16.27
CA PRO A 49 -5.57 -4.89 17.36
C PRO A 49 -4.57 -3.75 17.67
N GLY A 50 -3.38 -3.79 17.07
CA GLY A 50 -2.33 -2.78 17.26
C GLY A 50 -2.20 -1.80 16.09
N PRO A 51 -1.19 -0.92 16.13
CA PRO A 51 -0.85 -0.11 14.96
C PRO A 51 -0.36 -0.98 13.81
N LEU A 52 -0.69 -0.57 12.59
CA LEU A 52 0.00 -0.99 11.37
C LEU A 52 1.12 0.01 11.10
N GLU A 53 2.36 -0.47 11.02
CA GLU A 53 3.53 0.33 10.64
C GLU A 53 4.07 -0.19 9.32
N THR A 54 4.22 0.70 8.34
CA THR A 54 4.73 0.39 7.01
C THR A 54 5.84 1.37 6.61
N ILE A 55 6.76 0.90 5.77
CA ILE A 55 7.63 1.77 4.98
C ILE A 55 7.09 1.74 3.56
N ASP A 56 6.70 2.91 3.07
CA ASP A 56 6.04 3.09 1.78
C ASP A 56 7.05 3.79 0.86
N ILE A 57 7.51 3.06 -0.15
CA ILE A 57 8.53 3.54 -1.08
C ILE A 57 7.86 3.88 -2.40
N HIS A 58 7.87 5.17 -2.73
CA HIS A 58 7.47 5.66 -4.04
C HIS A 58 8.67 5.64 -4.98
N GLU A 59 8.58 4.91 -6.09
CA GLU A 59 9.64 4.84 -7.12
C GLU A 59 9.67 6.10 -8.00
N ASN A 60 9.68 7.28 -7.38
CA ASN A 60 9.77 8.55 -8.06
C ASN A 60 10.38 9.62 -7.15
N GLY A 61 11.16 10.52 -7.73
CA GLY A 61 11.74 11.66 -7.00
C GLY A 61 10.71 12.73 -6.61
N SER A 62 9.46 12.59 -7.07
CA SER A 62 8.35 13.47 -6.71
C SER A 62 7.11 12.64 -6.41
N PHE A 63 6.38 13.05 -5.38
CA PHE A 63 5.11 12.44 -5.00
C PHE A 63 3.99 12.94 -5.91
N VAL A 64 3.47 12.05 -6.77
CA VAL A 64 2.38 12.36 -7.71
C VAL A 64 1.24 11.39 -7.45
N THR A 65 0.09 11.93 -7.04
CA THR A 65 -1.03 11.13 -6.54
C THR A 65 -2.34 11.62 -7.12
N GLU A 66 -3.11 10.69 -7.67
CA GLU A 66 -4.50 10.90 -8.03
C GLU A 66 -5.40 10.27 -6.96
N TRP A 67 -6.26 11.09 -6.35
CA TRP A 67 -7.24 10.67 -5.35
C TRP A 67 -8.53 10.26 -6.05
N LEU A 68 -9.02 9.06 -5.74
CA LEU A 68 -10.20 8.46 -6.40
C LEU A 68 -11.43 8.37 -5.47
N GLU A 69 -11.22 8.50 -4.16
CA GLU A 69 -12.23 8.65 -3.10
C GLU A 69 -11.63 9.43 -1.93
#